data_AF-G8B5Z9-F1
#
_entry.id   AF-G8B5Z9-F1
#
_cell.length_a   1.000
_cell.length_b   1.000
_cell.length_c   1.000
_cell.angle_alpha   90.00
_cell.angle_beta   90.00
_cell.angle_gamma   90.00
#
_symmetry.space_group_name_H-M   'P 1'
#
loop_
_entity.id
_entity.type
_entity.pdbx_description
1 polymer ?
#
loop_
_entity_poly.entity_id
_entity_poly.type
_entity_poly.pdbx_seq_one_letter_code
_entity_poly.pdbx_strand_id
1 'polypeptide(L)'
;MSSSSSSNRNPSSGTSSGVHVHNNSSDVNANATQPKIEEIVDDDDDVTTDANEEEIAFLDVYVRFNQDSERDYCFQINTKTTFGDLFKIFETLPIALRPSVFYHTQPIGFQKSTAPGYLTEDGNFLFEDDAAKQVSSIIPKEELVNVHVWPGQLILPVWKFDYFTWYSILGLLAIWLYTDLPDFISPTPGICLTNHATRLMAYVAKSTGFVNVERALLKDLEDPVDVLLQCFFFGIHIVKVVVIFLFLFSGAFNPMKLFRLPGSVKLNVSQDELVALGWTGTRKATIDEYKDFYRETKIKEYGGMVPAHQKGLFNTIRHLGVHLSQGEGYNTPLTKEYMETTMKQLEKEAKKNPKEFKLHLNYEWFAGLGYTFAKFADGLDTKQTADLIKQFRRYGLFYSDPVFSAIINARKHQDPQIAQDIADLPQPKKTETKEPTEAEIKETIDAAIKQTKEETN
;
A
#
# COMPACT_ATOMS: atom_id res chain seq x y z
N MET A 1 -25.48 55.25 -20.67
CA MET A 1 -25.49 54.24 -21.75
C MET A 1 -25.06 52.91 -21.16
N SER A 2 -25.79 51.82 -21.16
CA SER A 2 -27.21 51.53 -21.33
C SER A 2 -27.32 50.05 -20.94
N SER A 3 -28.11 49.79 -19.91
CA SER A 3 -28.48 48.48 -19.37
C SER A 3 -29.23 47.59 -20.38
N SER A 4 -29.09 46.28 -20.26
CA SER A 4 -30.21 45.35 -20.52
C SER A 4 -30.06 44.04 -19.74
N SER A 5 -30.89 43.96 -18.71
CA SER A 5 -31.37 42.75 -18.04
C SER A 5 -32.39 42.02 -18.92
N SER A 6 -32.45 40.70 -18.86
CA SER A 6 -33.67 39.96 -19.20
C SER A 6 -33.93 38.82 -18.20
N SER A 7 -34.90 39.11 -17.34
CA SER A 7 -35.68 38.15 -16.56
C SER A 7 -36.68 37.43 -17.46
N ASN A 8 -36.98 36.16 -17.19
CA ASN A 8 -38.27 35.59 -17.56
C ASN A 8 -38.79 34.65 -16.47
N ARG A 9 -40.01 34.94 -16.00
CA ARG A 9 -40.82 34.14 -15.07
C ARG A 9 -42.00 33.52 -15.86
N ASN A 10 -42.29 32.26 -15.52
CA ASN A 10 -43.56 31.48 -15.49
C ASN A 10 -44.83 32.02 -16.18
N PRO A 11 -45.74 31.11 -16.61
CA PRO A 11 -46.87 30.78 -15.72
C PRO A 11 -47.44 29.34 -15.79
N SER A 12 -48.22 29.03 -14.73
CA SER A 12 -49.43 28.17 -14.62
C SER A 12 -49.32 26.66 -14.93
N SER A 13 -49.61 25.73 -14.02
CA SER A 13 -50.82 25.44 -13.21
C SER A 13 -52.06 24.98 -13.98
N GLY A 14 -52.50 23.73 -13.72
CA GLY A 14 -53.92 23.38 -13.77
C GLY A 14 -54.28 21.95 -14.19
N THR A 15 -54.83 21.17 -13.24
CA THR A 15 -55.94 20.16 -13.38
C THR A 15 -55.69 18.90 -14.24
N SER A 16 -56.26 17.71 -14.03
CA SER A 16 -57.22 17.08 -13.09
C SER A 16 -57.43 15.61 -13.58
N SER A 17 -58.01 14.77 -12.71
CA SER A 17 -58.60 13.41 -12.90
C SER A 17 -57.68 12.28 -12.41
N GLY A 18 -57.95 11.55 -11.32
CA GLY A 18 -59.16 10.76 -10.99
C GLY A 18 -58.96 9.34 -11.56
N VAL A 19 -59.03 8.20 -10.87
CA VAL A 19 -59.98 7.72 -9.86
C VAL A 19 -59.41 6.45 -9.17
N HIS A 20 -59.80 6.26 -7.91
CA HIS A 20 -59.66 5.08 -7.03
C HIS A 20 -60.04 3.71 -7.64
N VAL A 21 -59.37 2.63 -7.19
CA VAL A 21 -60.03 1.42 -6.64
C VAL A 21 -59.16 0.78 -5.53
N HIS A 22 -59.79 0.50 -4.39
CA HIS A 22 -59.31 -0.24 -3.22
C HIS A 22 -59.22 -1.77 -3.47
N ASN A 23 -58.30 -2.45 -2.77
CA ASN A 23 -58.55 -3.58 -1.84
C ASN A 23 -57.16 -4.16 -1.43
N ASN A 24 -56.66 -4.04 -0.20
CA ASN A 24 -57.07 -4.49 1.14
C ASN A 24 -56.58 -5.93 1.49
N SER A 25 -55.84 -6.02 2.62
CA SER A 25 -55.42 -7.21 3.41
C SER A 25 -54.45 -8.19 2.73
N SER A 26 -53.48 -8.83 3.40
CA SER A 26 -53.30 -9.17 4.82
C SER A 26 -51.87 -9.69 5.07
N ASP A 27 -51.38 -9.46 6.29
CA ASP A 27 -50.57 -10.33 7.15
C ASP A 27 -49.20 -10.90 6.70
N VAL A 28 -48.16 -10.37 7.35
CA VAL A 28 -47.24 -11.08 8.28
C VAL A 28 -47.12 -12.60 8.08
N ASN A 29 -45.94 -13.08 7.65
CA ASN A 29 -45.14 -13.96 8.51
C ASN A 29 -43.69 -14.13 8.05
N ALA A 30 -42.79 -14.07 9.02
CA ALA A 30 -41.43 -14.56 8.94
C ALA A 30 -41.43 -16.09 9.00
N ASN A 31 -40.60 -16.75 8.20
CA ASN A 31 -39.69 -17.77 8.75
C ASN A 31 -38.63 -18.22 7.74
N ALA A 32 -37.42 -18.31 8.26
CA ALA A 32 -36.25 -18.91 7.65
C ALA A 32 -36.43 -20.42 7.44
N THR A 33 -35.95 -20.95 6.32
CA THR A 33 -35.26 -22.26 6.23
C THR A 33 -34.51 -22.33 4.88
N GLN A 34 -33.18 -22.40 4.92
CA GLN A 34 -32.34 -23.06 3.90
C GLN A 34 -32.00 -24.48 4.41
N PRO A 35 -31.41 -25.41 3.63
CA PRO A 35 -31.05 -25.37 2.20
C PRO A 35 -31.57 -26.62 1.42
N LYS A 36 -31.62 -26.54 0.09
CA LYS A 36 -31.67 -27.75 -0.76
C LYS A 36 -30.64 -27.61 -1.88
N ILE A 37 -29.66 -28.51 -1.81
CA ILE A 37 -28.67 -28.78 -2.85
C ILE A 37 -29.43 -29.43 -3.99
N GLU A 38 -29.47 -28.77 -5.15
CA GLU A 38 -29.88 -29.38 -6.41
C GLU A 38 -28.70 -29.33 -7.39
N GLU A 39 -28.30 -30.55 -7.71
CA GLU A 39 -27.44 -31.04 -8.78
C GLU A 39 -27.90 -30.47 -10.13
N ILE A 40 -27.01 -29.78 -10.85
CA ILE A 40 -27.27 -29.38 -12.23
C ILE A 40 -26.36 -30.20 -13.13
N VAL A 41 -27.04 -30.99 -13.93
CA VAL A 41 -26.60 -31.89 -15.00
C VAL A 41 -26.13 -31.06 -16.20
N ASP A 42 -25.12 -31.59 -16.88
CA ASP A 42 -24.59 -31.16 -18.17
C ASP A 42 -25.69 -31.03 -19.24
N ASP A 43 -25.76 -29.90 -19.93
CA ASP A 43 -26.37 -29.81 -21.26
C ASP A 43 -25.47 -28.93 -22.16
N ASP A 44 -25.05 -29.56 -23.25
CA ASP A 44 -24.23 -29.04 -24.34
C ASP A 44 -24.92 -27.93 -25.15
N ASP A 45 -24.07 -27.10 -25.77
CA ASP A 45 -24.29 -26.35 -27.02
C ASP A 45 -25.29 -25.16 -27.04
N ASP A 46 -24.75 -23.96 -26.76
CA ASP A 46 -24.99 -22.82 -27.65
C ASP A 46 -23.67 -22.08 -27.92
N VAL A 47 -22.94 -22.56 -28.93
CA VAL A 47 -21.78 -21.87 -29.50
C VAL A 47 -22.29 -20.70 -30.35
N THR A 48 -22.60 -19.59 -29.69
CA THR A 48 -22.58 -18.28 -30.35
C THR A 48 -21.14 -17.81 -30.40
N THR A 49 -20.58 -17.82 -31.60
CA THR A 49 -19.26 -17.28 -31.94
C THR A 49 -19.16 -15.79 -31.61
N ASP A 50 -18.67 -15.46 -30.41
CA ASP A 50 -18.27 -14.11 -30.05
C ASP A 50 -16.89 -13.80 -30.63
N ALA A 51 -16.91 -13.23 -31.84
CA ALA A 51 -15.76 -12.55 -32.41
C ALA A 51 -15.57 -11.20 -31.70
N ASN A 52 -14.38 -11.00 -31.10
CA ASN A 52 -13.85 -9.80 -30.42
C ASN A 52 -14.00 -9.70 -28.89
N GLU A 53 -13.84 -10.79 -28.14
CA GLU A 53 -13.28 -10.63 -26.79
C GLU A 53 -11.79 -10.28 -26.92
N GLU A 54 -11.47 -8.98 -26.90
CA GLU A 54 -10.09 -8.52 -26.70
C GLU A 54 -9.54 -9.19 -25.43
N GLU A 55 -8.50 -10.01 -25.58
CA GLU A 55 -7.89 -10.78 -24.50
C GLU A 55 -7.50 -9.86 -23.33
N ILE A 56 -8.25 -9.96 -22.24
CA ILE A 56 -8.04 -9.13 -21.05
C ILE A 56 -6.82 -9.69 -20.31
N ALA A 57 -5.64 -9.12 -20.59
CA ALA A 57 -4.44 -9.42 -19.82
C ALA A 57 -4.44 -8.66 -18.49
N PHE A 58 -3.81 -9.27 -17.48
CA PHE A 58 -3.62 -8.70 -16.15
C PHE A 58 -2.17 -8.31 -15.92
N LEU A 59 -1.96 -7.26 -15.15
CA LEU A 59 -0.64 -6.82 -14.71
C LEU A 59 -0.68 -6.39 -13.24
N ASP A 60 0.39 -6.68 -12.50
CA ASP A 60 0.52 -6.22 -11.12
C ASP A 60 1.14 -4.81 -11.12
N VAL A 61 0.60 -3.90 -10.31
CA VAL A 61 1.17 -2.58 -9.99
C VAL A 61 1.29 -2.42 -8.48
N TYR A 62 2.15 -1.50 -8.03
CA TYR A 62 2.29 -1.22 -6.61
C TYR A 62 1.85 0.20 -6.30
N VAL A 63 1.20 0.43 -5.16
CA VAL A 63 0.74 1.76 -4.73
C VAL A 63 1.24 2.08 -3.34
N ARG A 64 1.93 3.23 -3.19
CA ARG A 64 2.44 3.76 -1.92
C ARG A 64 1.62 4.95 -1.47
N PHE A 65 0.75 4.79 -0.47
CA PHE A 65 -0.25 5.81 -0.14
C PHE A 65 0.28 7.04 0.62
N ASN A 66 1.13 6.84 1.63
CA ASN A 66 1.59 7.89 2.55
C ASN A 66 3.12 8.07 2.53
N GLN A 67 3.75 7.95 1.36
CA GLN A 67 5.23 7.95 1.26
C GLN A 67 5.92 6.91 2.18
N ASP A 68 5.15 5.95 2.71
CA ASP A 68 5.59 4.92 3.63
C ASP A 68 6.23 3.79 2.81
N SER A 69 7.56 3.76 2.76
CA SER A 69 8.32 2.80 1.96
C SER A 69 8.17 1.35 2.41
N GLU A 70 7.67 1.12 3.63
CA GLU A 70 7.40 -0.22 4.14
C GLU A 70 6.04 -0.76 3.64
N ARG A 71 5.20 0.09 3.02
CA ARG A 71 3.80 -0.22 2.69
C ARG A 71 3.47 0.01 1.22
N ASP A 72 4.20 -0.67 0.35
CA ASP A 72 3.95 -0.71 -1.08
C ASP A 72 2.97 -1.84 -1.43
N TYR A 73 1.68 -1.53 -1.55
CA TYR A 73 0.64 -2.55 -1.74
C TYR A 73 0.51 -2.97 -3.20
N CYS A 74 0.40 -4.27 -3.45
CA CYS A 74 0.24 -4.83 -4.78
C CYS A 74 -1.23 -4.89 -5.18
N PHE A 75 -1.52 -4.37 -6.37
CA PHE A 75 -2.82 -4.43 -7.03
C PHE A 75 -2.68 -5.12 -8.39
N GLN A 76 -3.56 -6.08 -8.66
CA GLN A 76 -3.68 -6.71 -9.97
C GLN A 76 -4.74 -5.95 -10.78
N ILE A 77 -4.30 -5.28 -11.84
CA ILE A 77 -5.17 -4.51 -12.73
C ILE A 77 -5.23 -5.16 -14.11
N ASN A 78 -6.23 -4.81 -14.91
CA ASN A 78 -6.31 -5.28 -16.30
C ASN A 78 -5.73 -4.23 -17.26
N THR A 79 -5.49 -4.63 -18.52
CA THR A 79 -4.98 -3.76 -19.59
C THR A 79 -5.89 -2.57 -19.94
N LYS A 80 -7.16 -2.61 -19.54
CA LYS A 80 -8.15 -1.56 -19.77
C LYS A 80 -8.28 -0.58 -18.58
N THR A 81 -7.55 -0.83 -17.48
CA THR A 81 -7.64 -0.03 -16.26
C THR A 81 -7.00 1.34 -16.50
N THR A 82 -7.75 2.40 -16.19
CA THR A 82 -7.28 3.79 -16.27
C THR A 82 -6.72 4.27 -14.94
N PHE A 83 -5.95 5.37 -14.95
CA PHE A 83 -5.57 6.04 -13.70
C PHE A 83 -6.79 6.58 -12.92
N GLY A 84 -7.89 6.88 -13.60
CA GLY A 84 -9.17 7.25 -13.02
C GLY A 84 -9.78 6.13 -12.17
N ASP A 85 -9.63 4.88 -12.60
CA ASP A 85 -10.15 3.72 -11.86
C ASP A 85 -9.44 3.51 -10.52
N LEU A 86 -8.17 3.90 -10.41
CA LEU A 86 -7.40 3.78 -9.16
C LEU A 86 -7.96 4.63 -8.02
N PHE A 87 -8.80 5.64 -8.30
CA PHE A 87 -9.50 6.40 -7.26
C PHE A 87 -10.44 5.53 -6.43
N LYS A 88 -10.97 4.43 -7.00
CA LYS A 88 -11.83 3.46 -6.30
C LYS A 88 -11.15 2.87 -5.05
N ILE A 89 -9.82 2.85 -5.01
CA ILE A 89 -9.04 2.39 -3.85
C ILE A 89 -9.37 3.24 -2.62
N PHE A 90 -9.46 4.56 -2.78
CA PHE A 90 -9.72 5.51 -1.70
C PHE A 90 -11.19 5.58 -1.28
N GLU A 91 -12.08 5.08 -2.12
CA GLU A 91 -13.52 5.00 -1.84
C GLU A 91 -13.89 3.68 -1.15
N THR A 92 -13.17 2.61 -1.50
CA THR A 92 -13.47 1.25 -1.06
C THR A 92 -12.77 0.93 0.26
N LEU A 93 -11.46 1.21 0.39
CA LEU A 93 -10.70 0.76 1.56
C LEU A 93 -11.06 1.57 2.82
N PRO A 94 -11.41 0.92 3.96
CA PRO A 94 -11.83 1.57 5.21
C PRO A 94 -10.64 2.08 6.03
N ILE A 95 -9.55 2.41 5.35
CA ILE A 95 -8.26 2.76 5.95
C ILE A 95 -7.95 4.21 5.58
N ALA A 96 -7.34 4.93 6.52
CA ALA A 96 -6.84 6.26 6.25
C ALA A 96 -5.58 6.15 5.39
N LEU A 97 -5.74 6.30 4.08
CA LEU A 97 -4.65 6.24 3.12
C LEU A 97 -3.93 7.58 2.95
N ARG A 98 -4.58 8.68 3.33
CA ARG A 98 -4.01 10.03 3.28
C ARG A 98 -2.90 10.24 4.32
N PRO A 99 -1.94 11.15 4.07
CA PRO A 99 -0.83 11.38 4.99
C PRO A 99 -1.21 11.83 6.39
N SER A 100 -2.14 12.79 6.44
CA SER A 100 -2.62 13.34 7.69
C SER A 100 -4.02 13.92 7.50
N VAL A 101 -4.62 14.42 8.58
CA VAL A 101 -5.94 15.06 8.53
C VAL A 101 -5.95 16.32 7.66
N PHE A 102 -4.78 16.90 7.41
CA PHE A 102 -4.59 18.14 6.66
C PHE A 102 -4.53 17.96 5.15
N TYR A 103 -4.80 16.75 4.66
CA TYR A 103 -4.94 16.48 3.24
C TYR A 103 -6.39 16.08 2.93
N HIS A 104 -6.82 16.39 1.70
CA HIS A 104 -8.09 15.88 1.21
C HIS A 104 -8.15 14.35 1.27
N THR A 105 -9.36 13.80 1.39
CA THR A 105 -9.60 12.36 1.54
C THR A 105 -9.21 11.56 0.30
N GLN A 106 -9.33 12.18 -0.88
CA GLN A 106 -8.86 11.63 -2.14
C GLN A 106 -7.64 12.42 -2.66
N PRO A 107 -6.72 11.75 -3.36
CA PRO A 107 -5.65 12.44 -4.07
C PRO A 107 -6.21 13.30 -5.22
N ILE A 108 -5.36 14.13 -5.84
CA ILE A 108 -5.74 14.90 -7.04
C ILE A 108 -5.40 14.16 -8.34
N GLY A 109 -4.52 13.16 -8.27
CA GLY A 109 -4.05 12.38 -9.40
C GLY A 109 -2.97 11.39 -8.95
N PHE A 110 -2.32 10.77 -9.93
CA PHE A 110 -1.27 9.79 -9.69
C PHE A 110 -0.03 10.12 -10.51
N GLN A 111 1.12 9.71 -9.98
CA GLN A 111 2.41 9.74 -10.62
C GLN A 111 3.02 8.35 -10.56
N LYS A 112 3.94 8.02 -11.47
CA LYS A 112 4.76 6.82 -11.33
C LYS A 112 6.11 7.18 -10.73
N SER A 113 6.66 6.28 -9.92
CA SER A 113 8.06 6.35 -9.53
C SER A 113 8.94 6.04 -10.73
N THR A 114 9.95 6.85 -10.96
CA THR A 114 10.99 6.63 -11.96
C THR A 114 12.32 6.30 -11.30
N ALA A 115 12.35 5.98 -10.01
CA ALA A 115 13.56 5.51 -9.36
C ALA A 115 14.02 4.17 -9.98
N PRO A 116 15.32 3.96 -10.24
CA PRO A 116 15.81 2.76 -10.89
C PRO A 116 15.43 1.46 -10.15
N GLY A 117 15.52 1.49 -8.82
CA GLY A 117 15.23 0.35 -7.94
C GLY A 117 16.45 -0.52 -7.64
N TYR A 118 16.19 -1.64 -6.99
CA TYR A 118 17.21 -2.62 -6.59
C TYR A 118 16.97 -3.94 -7.32
N LEU A 119 17.99 -4.44 -8.03
CA LEU A 119 17.96 -5.73 -8.71
C LEU A 119 18.36 -6.83 -7.73
N THR A 120 17.46 -7.77 -7.49
CA THR A 120 17.69 -8.96 -6.64
C THR A 120 18.57 -10.02 -7.31
N GLU A 121 19.04 -11.01 -6.54
CA GLU A 121 19.82 -12.15 -7.02
C GLU A 121 19.14 -12.90 -8.17
N ASP A 122 17.81 -12.99 -8.14
CA ASP A 122 17.02 -13.78 -9.08
C ASP A 122 16.19 -12.93 -10.06
N GLY A 123 16.60 -11.67 -10.28
CA GLY A 123 16.11 -10.86 -11.40
C GLY A 123 14.84 -10.06 -11.13
N ASN A 124 14.36 -10.05 -9.90
CA ASN A 124 13.24 -9.21 -9.48
C ASN A 124 13.71 -7.82 -9.05
N PHE A 125 12.79 -6.87 -9.08
CA PHE A 125 13.05 -5.49 -8.69
C PHE A 125 12.35 -5.16 -7.36
N LEU A 126 13.08 -4.49 -6.48
CA LEU A 126 12.55 -3.87 -5.26
C LEU A 126 12.65 -2.35 -5.38
N PHE A 127 11.81 -1.63 -4.62
CA PHE A 127 11.85 -0.18 -4.58
C PHE A 127 12.84 0.31 -3.54
N GLU A 128 13.51 1.42 -3.85
CA GLU A 128 14.34 2.12 -2.88
C GLU A 128 13.46 2.96 -1.94
N ASP A 129 13.99 3.30 -0.76
CA ASP A 129 13.26 4.10 0.23
C ASP A 129 12.87 5.47 -0.35
N ASP A 130 13.75 6.07 -1.15
CA ASP A 130 13.55 7.36 -1.77
C ASP A 130 12.87 7.28 -3.15
N ALA A 131 12.28 6.13 -3.51
CA ALA A 131 11.53 5.97 -4.76
C ALA A 131 10.38 6.98 -4.92
N ALA A 132 9.90 7.57 -3.82
CA ALA A 132 8.89 8.63 -3.83
C ALA A 132 9.44 10.03 -4.23
N LYS A 133 10.77 10.20 -4.32
CA LYS A 133 11.41 11.48 -4.70
C LYS A 133 11.62 11.63 -6.20
N GLN A 134 11.81 10.51 -6.90
CA GLN A 134 12.00 10.48 -8.35
C GLN A 134 10.70 10.04 -9.01
N VAL A 135 9.94 10.99 -9.53
CA VAL A 135 8.58 10.75 -10.01
C VAL A 135 8.31 11.46 -11.34
N SER A 136 7.37 10.92 -12.11
CA SER A 136 6.86 11.58 -13.30
C SER A 136 5.97 12.79 -12.97
N SER A 137 5.60 13.54 -14.01
CA SER A 137 4.44 14.43 -13.93
C SER A 137 3.17 13.65 -13.62
N ILE A 138 2.14 14.36 -13.12
CA ILE A 138 0.82 13.78 -12.91
C ILE A 138 0.29 13.25 -14.25
N ILE A 139 -0.17 12.00 -14.23
CA ILE A 139 -0.69 11.34 -15.42
C ILE A 139 -2.20 11.65 -15.51
N PRO A 140 -2.73 11.99 -16.71
CA PRO A 140 -4.17 12.22 -16.90
C PRO A 140 -5.01 11.00 -16.48
N LYS A 141 -6.24 11.25 -16.04
CA LYS A 141 -7.08 10.20 -15.42
C LYS A 141 -7.59 9.20 -16.45
N GLU A 142 -7.78 9.64 -17.68
CA GLU A 142 -8.36 8.90 -18.80
C GLU A 142 -7.34 7.96 -19.45
N GLU A 143 -6.05 8.13 -19.14
CA GLU A 143 -4.96 7.33 -19.68
C GLU A 143 -4.93 5.93 -19.05
N LEU A 144 -4.57 4.94 -19.87
CA LEU A 144 -4.43 3.56 -19.44
C LEU A 144 -3.15 3.36 -18.63
N VAL A 145 -3.23 2.61 -17.54
CA VAL A 145 -2.09 2.39 -16.65
C VAL A 145 -0.96 1.67 -17.38
N ASN A 146 -1.27 0.59 -18.11
CA ASN A 146 -0.29 -0.24 -18.84
C ASN A 146 0.51 0.49 -19.93
N VAL A 147 0.03 1.64 -20.43
CA VAL A 147 0.77 2.48 -21.40
C VAL A 147 1.86 3.29 -20.70
N HIS A 148 1.66 3.63 -19.43
CA HIS A 148 2.54 4.54 -18.70
C HIS A 148 3.42 3.85 -17.67
N VAL A 149 3.15 2.61 -17.25
CA VAL A 149 3.94 1.91 -16.23
C VAL A 149 4.42 0.53 -16.69
N TRP A 150 5.64 0.17 -16.28
CA TRP A 150 6.13 -1.20 -16.39
C TRP A 150 5.38 -2.13 -15.43
N PRO A 151 5.29 -3.43 -15.74
CA PRO A 151 4.79 -4.41 -14.79
C PRO A 151 5.54 -4.34 -13.45
N GLY A 152 4.78 -4.28 -12.37
CA GLY A 152 5.27 -4.15 -11.01
C GLY A 152 5.89 -2.79 -10.66
N GLN A 153 5.71 -1.75 -11.46
CA GLN A 153 6.22 -0.41 -11.13
C GLN A 153 5.38 0.27 -10.03
N LEU A 154 6.02 1.14 -9.26
CA LEU A 154 5.40 1.89 -8.17
C LEU A 154 4.62 3.11 -8.68
N ILE A 155 3.39 3.24 -8.21
CA ILE A 155 2.47 4.36 -8.41
C ILE A 155 2.29 5.12 -7.08
N LEU A 156 2.28 6.45 -7.17
CA LEU A 156 2.21 7.36 -6.04
C LEU A 156 0.99 8.27 -6.21
N PRO A 157 0.05 8.27 -5.25
CA PRO A 157 -1.03 9.25 -5.22
C PRO A 157 -0.45 10.63 -4.87
N VAL A 158 -0.94 11.65 -5.58
CA VAL A 158 -0.56 13.04 -5.33
C VAL A 158 -1.61 13.69 -4.44
N TRP A 159 -1.19 14.11 -3.25
CA TRP A 159 -2.08 14.69 -2.27
C TRP A 159 -2.13 16.21 -2.35
N LYS A 160 -3.32 16.78 -2.17
CA LYS A 160 -3.50 18.22 -2.05
C LYS A 160 -3.76 18.58 -0.60
N PHE A 161 -2.97 19.53 -0.11
CA PHE A 161 -3.09 20.07 1.24
C PHE A 161 -4.38 20.88 1.38
N ASP A 162 -5.11 20.61 2.45
CA ASP A 162 -6.34 21.29 2.83
C ASP A 162 -6.03 22.39 3.84
N TYR A 163 -5.77 23.59 3.30
CA TYR A 163 -5.49 24.77 4.10
C TYR A 163 -6.66 25.16 5.01
N PHE A 164 -7.90 24.90 4.59
CA PHE A 164 -9.06 25.24 5.40
C PHE A 164 -9.07 24.39 6.68
N THR A 165 -8.88 23.08 6.56
CA THR A 165 -8.78 22.17 7.71
C THR A 165 -7.59 22.52 8.60
N TRP A 166 -6.44 22.83 8.01
CA TRP A 166 -5.25 23.28 8.73
C TRP A 166 -5.49 24.51 9.59
N TYR A 167 -5.97 25.61 9.00
CA TYR A 167 -6.22 26.85 9.73
C TYR A 167 -7.38 26.72 10.71
N SER A 168 -8.38 25.89 10.41
CA SER A 168 -9.49 25.61 11.33
C SER A 168 -9.01 24.90 12.60
N ILE A 169 -8.14 23.89 12.46
CA ILE A 169 -7.55 23.18 13.60
C ILE A 169 -6.62 24.11 14.39
N LEU A 170 -5.76 24.89 13.71
CA LEU A 170 -4.93 25.89 14.39
C LEU A 170 -5.76 26.92 15.13
N GLY A 171 -6.84 27.41 14.52
CA GLY A 171 -7.78 28.34 15.15
C GLY A 171 -8.46 27.74 16.37
N LEU A 172 -8.94 26.49 16.28
CA LEU A 172 -9.54 25.77 17.41
C LEU A 172 -8.54 25.60 18.56
N LEU A 173 -7.31 25.18 18.25
CA LEU A 173 -6.25 25.01 19.25
C LEU A 173 -5.83 26.35 19.87
N ALA A 174 -5.79 27.43 19.09
CA ALA A 174 -5.49 28.77 19.57
C ALA A 174 -6.61 29.32 20.46
N ILE A 175 -7.89 29.10 20.09
CA ILE A 175 -9.04 29.46 20.92
C ILE A 175 -9.01 28.66 22.23
N TRP A 176 -8.69 27.36 22.18
CA TRP A 176 -8.53 26.56 23.39
C TRP A 176 -7.41 27.11 24.27
N LEU A 177 -6.24 27.37 23.69
CA LEU A 177 -5.12 27.96 24.44
C LEU A 177 -5.46 29.34 25.01
N TYR A 178 -6.27 30.13 24.30
CA TYR A 178 -6.79 31.41 24.80
C TYR A 178 -7.68 31.23 26.03
N THR A 179 -8.58 30.23 26.02
CA THR A 179 -9.40 29.94 27.21
C THR A 179 -8.55 29.51 28.40
N ASP A 180 -7.42 28.84 28.14
CA ASP A 180 -6.49 28.35 29.16
C ASP A 180 -5.50 29.43 29.65
N LEU A 181 -5.60 30.70 29.22
CA LEU A 181 -4.73 31.79 29.67
C LEU A 181 -4.83 31.99 31.19
N PRO A 182 -3.70 32.25 31.89
CA PRO A 182 -3.71 32.64 33.29
C PRO A 182 -4.66 33.81 33.56
N ASP A 183 -5.40 33.76 34.66
CA ASP A 183 -6.46 34.72 34.97
C ASP A 183 -5.94 36.16 35.09
N PHE A 184 -4.69 36.35 35.50
CA PHE A 184 -4.08 37.67 35.64
C PHE A 184 -3.72 38.34 34.31
N ILE A 185 -3.66 37.59 33.19
CA ILE A 185 -3.45 38.14 31.83
C ILE A 185 -4.64 37.95 30.91
N SER A 186 -5.56 37.06 31.25
CA SER A 186 -6.73 36.77 30.43
C SER A 186 -7.65 38.00 30.35
N PRO A 187 -8.06 38.43 29.14
CA PRO A 187 -9.08 39.46 28.99
C PRO A 187 -10.46 39.03 29.53
N THR A 188 -10.67 37.72 29.68
CA THR A 188 -11.89 37.11 30.22
C THR A 188 -11.51 36.06 31.27
N PRO A 189 -11.11 36.48 32.49
CA PRO A 189 -10.70 35.57 33.56
C PRO A 189 -11.79 34.54 33.89
N GLY A 190 -11.40 33.31 34.19
CA GLY A 190 -12.31 32.23 34.60
C GLY A 190 -13.06 31.51 33.46
N ILE A 191 -12.82 31.84 32.18
CA ILE A 191 -13.43 31.15 31.02
C ILE A 191 -12.76 29.81 30.66
N CYS A 192 -11.75 29.39 31.42
CA CYS A 192 -10.98 28.18 31.15
C CYS A 192 -11.89 26.98 30.85
N LEU A 193 -11.66 26.34 29.71
CA LEU A 193 -12.49 25.20 29.28
C LEU A 193 -12.43 24.06 30.30
N THR A 194 -11.28 23.90 30.96
CA THR A 194 -11.09 22.96 32.06
C THR A 194 -12.05 23.27 33.22
N ASN A 195 -12.26 24.54 33.56
CA ASN A 195 -13.21 24.94 34.60
C ASN A 195 -14.65 24.57 34.23
N HIS A 196 -15.03 24.77 32.96
CA HIS A 196 -16.34 24.35 32.45
C HIS A 196 -16.50 22.82 32.46
N ALA A 197 -15.47 22.08 32.08
CA ALA A 197 -15.45 20.62 32.16
C ALA A 197 -15.56 20.13 33.61
N THR A 198 -14.84 20.75 34.55
CA THR A 198 -14.92 20.45 35.99
C THR A 198 -16.32 20.74 36.54
N ARG A 199 -16.95 21.85 36.16
CA ARG A 199 -18.35 22.14 36.52
C ARG A 199 -19.33 21.09 35.96
N LEU A 200 -19.12 20.66 34.72
CA LEU A 200 -19.92 19.58 34.11
C LEU A 200 -19.70 18.25 34.85
N MET A 201 -18.46 17.89 35.18
CA MET A 201 -18.14 16.69 35.96
C MET A 201 -18.74 16.75 37.36
N ALA A 202 -18.72 17.91 38.02
CA ALA A 202 -19.38 18.11 39.31
C ALA A 202 -20.90 17.93 39.20
N TYR A 203 -21.52 18.44 38.14
CA TYR A 203 -22.94 18.22 37.85
C TYR A 203 -23.27 16.73 37.62
N VAL A 204 -22.44 16.01 36.88
CA VAL A 204 -22.60 14.56 36.66
C VAL A 204 -22.37 13.76 37.95
N ALA A 205 -21.37 14.13 38.76
CA ALA A 205 -21.11 13.51 40.05
C ALA A 205 -22.30 13.68 41.00
N LYS A 206 -22.91 14.88 41.00
CA LYS A 206 -24.14 15.15 41.74
C LYS A 206 -25.30 14.28 41.27
N SER A 207 -25.54 14.20 39.96
CA SER A 207 -26.67 13.46 39.39
C SER A 207 -26.55 11.94 39.59
N THR A 208 -25.34 11.43 39.77
CA THR A 208 -25.04 10.01 40.04
C THR A 208 -24.88 9.69 41.53
N GLY A 209 -25.04 10.67 42.43
CA GLY A 209 -25.04 10.48 43.88
C GLY A 209 -23.65 10.56 44.55
N PHE A 210 -22.59 10.88 43.81
CA PHE A 210 -21.22 11.06 44.33
C PHE A 210 -21.00 12.48 44.89
N VAL A 211 -21.75 12.84 45.94
CA VAL A 211 -21.77 14.20 46.53
C VAL A 211 -20.40 14.64 47.08
N ASN A 212 -19.59 13.69 47.57
CA ASN A 212 -18.23 14.01 48.05
C ASN A 212 -17.30 14.43 46.91
N VAL A 213 -17.46 13.83 45.73
CA VAL A 213 -16.69 14.16 44.53
C VAL A 213 -17.13 15.51 43.96
N GLU A 214 -18.45 15.77 43.89
CA GLU A 214 -18.99 17.10 43.55
C GLU A 214 -18.36 18.19 44.41
N ARG A 215 -18.41 18.04 45.75
CA ARG A 215 -17.90 19.04 46.68
C ARG A 215 -16.40 19.25 46.55
N ALA A 216 -15.63 18.18 46.33
CA ALA A 216 -14.19 18.29 46.10
C ALA A 216 -13.87 19.06 44.81
N LEU A 217 -14.56 18.74 43.71
CA LEU A 217 -14.38 19.40 42.41
C LEU A 217 -14.76 20.89 42.45
N LEU A 218 -15.84 21.25 43.14
CA LEU A 218 -16.26 22.65 43.26
C LEU A 218 -15.32 23.44 44.18
N LYS A 219 -14.85 22.84 45.27
CA LYS A 219 -13.91 23.49 46.18
C LYS A 219 -12.58 23.81 45.48
N ASP A 220 -12.04 22.84 44.73
CA ASP A 220 -10.80 23.01 43.97
C ASP A 220 -10.91 24.13 42.90
N LEU A 221 -12.12 24.37 42.40
CA LEU A 221 -12.40 25.44 41.45
C LEU A 221 -12.49 26.84 42.08
N GLU A 222 -12.88 26.91 43.36
CA GLU A 222 -13.06 28.17 44.10
C GLU A 222 -11.78 28.64 44.81
N ASP A 223 -10.87 27.71 45.13
CA ASP A 223 -9.63 28.02 45.82
C ASP A 223 -8.67 28.81 44.89
N PRO A 224 -8.18 30.00 45.31
CA PRO A 224 -7.35 30.84 44.46
C PRO A 224 -5.98 30.21 44.22
N VAL A 225 -5.60 30.11 42.95
CA VAL A 225 -4.32 29.54 42.52
C VAL A 225 -3.26 30.64 42.43
N ASP A 226 -2.07 30.38 42.97
CA ASP A 226 -0.93 31.31 42.90
C ASP A 226 -0.47 31.58 41.45
N VAL A 227 0.04 32.79 41.21
CA VAL A 227 0.47 33.27 39.87
C VAL A 227 1.52 32.34 39.26
N LEU A 228 2.48 31.89 40.05
CA LEU A 228 3.54 30.98 39.57
C LEU A 228 2.94 29.65 39.09
N LEU A 229 1.96 29.13 39.84
CA LEU A 229 1.30 27.87 39.53
C LEU A 229 0.38 28.01 38.30
N GLN A 230 -0.29 29.15 38.12
CA GLN A 230 -1.04 29.46 36.89
C GLN A 230 -0.13 29.48 35.65
N CYS A 231 1.05 30.12 35.75
CA CYS A 231 2.05 30.09 34.67
C CYS A 231 2.52 28.68 34.35
N PHE A 232 2.75 27.86 35.38
CA PHE A 232 3.15 26.46 35.21
C PHE A 232 2.06 25.64 34.49
N PHE A 233 0.80 25.74 34.92
CA PHE A 233 -0.31 25.04 34.26
C PHE A 233 -0.52 25.50 32.82
N PHE A 234 -0.38 26.80 32.54
CA PHE A 234 -0.42 27.30 31.17
C PHE A 234 0.70 26.73 30.30
N GLY A 235 1.91 26.58 30.85
CA GLY A 235 3.02 25.89 30.19
C GLY A 235 2.66 24.45 29.78
N ILE A 236 2.00 23.71 30.67
CA ILE A 236 1.47 22.35 30.36
C ILE A 236 0.42 22.42 29.24
N HIS A 237 -0.45 23.42 29.22
CA HIS A 237 -1.46 23.59 28.17
C HIS A 237 -0.84 23.86 26.79
N ILE A 238 0.25 24.63 26.71
CA ILE A 238 1.02 24.80 25.46
C ILE A 238 1.54 23.44 24.98
N VAL A 239 2.20 22.68 25.86
CA VAL A 239 2.73 21.35 25.52
C VAL A 239 1.61 20.43 25.05
N LYS A 240 0.47 20.39 25.75
CA LYS A 240 -0.73 19.65 25.35
C LYS A 240 -1.16 19.99 23.92
N VAL A 241 -1.29 21.27 23.60
CA VAL A 241 -1.71 21.74 22.27
C VAL A 241 -0.71 21.34 21.19
N VAL A 242 0.59 21.51 21.46
CA VAL A 242 1.66 21.09 20.54
C VAL A 242 1.61 19.58 20.30
N VAL A 243 1.45 18.79 21.35
CA VAL A 243 1.32 17.32 21.25
C VAL A 243 0.11 16.96 20.39
N ILE A 244 -1.08 17.49 20.67
CA ILE A 244 -2.29 17.24 19.88
C ILE A 244 -2.04 17.58 18.39
N PHE A 245 -1.44 18.73 18.13
CA PHE A 245 -1.12 19.15 16.77
C PHE A 245 -0.14 18.20 16.08
N LEU A 246 0.93 17.76 16.75
CA LEU A 246 1.89 16.81 16.20
C LEU A 246 1.26 15.44 15.91
N PHE A 247 0.34 14.97 16.76
CA PHE A 247 -0.42 13.74 16.52
C PHE A 247 -1.31 13.84 15.27
N LEU A 248 -1.94 14.99 15.04
CA LEU A 248 -2.74 15.25 13.84
C LEU A 248 -1.87 15.43 12.59
N PHE A 249 -0.72 16.10 12.73
CA PHE A 249 0.21 16.39 11.64
C PHE A 249 0.94 15.16 11.12
N SER A 250 1.41 14.30 12.01
CA SER A 250 2.06 13.03 11.66
C SER A 250 1.10 12.00 11.06
N GLY A 251 -0.22 12.19 11.20
CA GLY A 251 -1.20 11.20 10.78
C GLY A 251 -1.32 9.99 11.72
N ALA A 252 -0.59 9.98 12.84
CA ALA A 252 -0.66 8.92 13.85
C ALA A 252 -2.07 8.79 14.45
N PHE A 253 -2.83 9.88 14.50
CA PHE A 253 -4.22 9.90 14.94
C PHE A 253 -5.14 10.46 13.85
N ASN A 254 -6.13 9.65 13.44
CA ASN A 254 -7.20 10.11 12.54
C ASN A 254 -8.54 10.21 13.30
N PRO A 255 -8.94 11.41 13.78
CA PRO A 255 -10.18 11.61 14.53
C PRO A 255 -11.42 11.22 13.74
N MET A 256 -11.37 11.20 12.40
CA MET A 256 -12.49 10.75 11.58
C MET A 256 -12.85 9.28 11.82
N LYS A 257 -11.88 8.43 12.20
CA LYS A 257 -12.15 7.04 12.61
C LYS A 257 -12.88 6.96 13.95
N LEU A 258 -12.63 7.91 14.85
CA LEU A 258 -13.23 7.96 16.19
C LEU A 258 -14.64 8.55 16.16
N PHE A 259 -14.84 9.63 15.40
CA PHE A 259 -16.09 10.39 15.39
C PHE A 259 -17.05 10.06 14.25
N ARG A 260 -16.79 8.99 13.47
CA ARG A 260 -17.70 8.29 12.53
C ARG A 260 -18.87 9.14 12.02
N LEU A 261 -18.57 10.22 11.28
CA LEU A 261 -19.62 11.07 10.74
C LEU A 261 -20.42 10.28 9.68
N PRO A 262 -21.76 10.40 9.64
CA PRO A 262 -22.59 9.73 8.64
C PRO A 262 -22.16 10.15 7.23
N GLY A 263 -21.83 9.16 6.38
CA GLY A 263 -21.26 9.37 5.03
C GLY A 263 -19.75 9.09 4.91
N SER A 264 -19.07 8.75 6.01
CA SER A 264 -17.66 8.35 6.02
C SER A 264 -17.51 6.85 5.74
N VAL A 265 -16.81 6.50 4.64
CA VAL A 265 -16.23 5.21 4.20
C VAL A 265 -16.94 3.91 4.66
N LYS A 266 -17.36 3.07 3.70
CA LYS A 266 -17.98 1.76 3.97
C LYS A 266 -17.13 0.96 4.98
N LEU A 267 -17.71 0.58 6.12
CA LEU A 267 -16.99 -0.10 7.21
C LEU A 267 -16.66 -1.57 6.88
N ASN A 268 -17.52 -2.23 6.11
CA ASN A 268 -17.37 -3.63 5.75
C ASN A 268 -17.12 -3.69 4.25
N VAL A 269 -15.88 -3.96 3.87
CA VAL A 269 -15.53 -4.26 2.49
C VAL A 269 -15.67 -5.75 2.29
N SER A 270 -16.45 -6.16 1.29
CA SER A 270 -16.57 -7.58 0.96
C SER A 270 -15.30 -8.09 0.27
N GLN A 271 -15.08 -9.41 0.30
CA GLN A 271 -13.99 -10.02 -0.46
C GLN A 271 -14.12 -9.71 -1.96
N ASP A 272 -15.35 -9.70 -2.49
CA ASP A 272 -15.62 -9.38 -3.89
C ASP A 272 -15.25 -7.94 -4.23
N GLU A 273 -15.49 -6.98 -3.32
CA GLU A 273 -15.06 -5.58 -3.51
C GLU A 273 -13.54 -5.46 -3.52
N LEU A 274 -12.82 -6.23 -2.68
CA LEU A 274 -11.36 -6.28 -2.72
C LEU A 274 -10.83 -6.91 -4.01
N VAL A 275 -11.46 -8.00 -4.47
CA VAL A 275 -11.09 -8.66 -5.74
C VAL A 275 -11.37 -7.75 -6.93
N ALA A 276 -12.51 -7.07 -6.95
CA ALA A 276 -12.86 -6.09 -7.99
C ALA A 276 -11.91 -4.88 -8.01
N LEU A 277 -11.36 -4.52 -6.84
CA LEU A 277 -10.32 -3.51 -6.74
C LEU A 277 -8.95 -3.99 -7.25
N GLY A 278 -8.77 -5.30 -7.41
CA GLY A 278 -7.48 -5.92 -7.70
C GLY A 278 -6.60 -6.09 -6.46
N TRP A 279 -7.14 -5.95 -5.24
CA TRP A 279 -6.36 -6.04 -4.01
C TRP A 279 -5.82 -7.47 -3.80
N THR A 280 -4.50 -7.61 -3.81
CA THR A 280 -3.84 -8.93 -3.67
C THR A 280 -3.56 -9.32 -2.22
N GLY A 281 -3.74 -8.40 -1.27
CA GLY A 281 -3.34 -8.59 0.13
C GLY A 281 -1.83 -8.68 0.37
N THR A 282 -1.02 -8.44 -0.67
CA THR A 282 0.44 -8.52 -0.58
C THR A 282 1.05 -7.12 -0.68
N ARG A 283 2.16 -6.90 0.05
CA ARG A 283 3.01 -5.72 -0.11
C ARG A 283 4.38 -6.11 -0.64
N LYS A 284 5.05 -5.21 -1.34
CA LYS A 284 6.46 -5.37 -1.71
C LYS A 284 7.31 -5.35 -0.44
N ALA A 285 8.36 -6.16 -0.43
CA ALA A 285 9.36 -6.14 0.63
C ALA A 285 10.32 -4.95 0.45
N THR A 286 10.83 -4.44 1.56
CA THR A 286 12.00 -3.57 1.52
C THR A 286 13.25 -4.39 1.17
N ILE A 287 14.33 -3.71 0.81
CA ILE A 287 15.61 -4.36 0.46
C ILE A 287 16.13 -5.18 1.66
N ASP A 288 15.98 -4.67 2.88
CA ASP A 288 16.44 -5.35 4.09
C ASP A 288 15.58 -6.58 4.42
N GLU A 289 14.26 -6.46 4.33
CA GLU A 289 13.35 -7.60 4.50
C GLU A 289 13.63 -8.72 3.50
N TYR A 290 13.91 -8.36 2.24
CA TYR A 290 14.31 -9.33 1.22
C TYR A 290 15.63 -10.03 1.58
N LYS A 291 16.66 -9.27 1.99
CA LYS A 291 17.96 -9.83 2.34
C LYS A 291 17.87 -10.82 3.49
N ASP A 292 17.11 -10.48 4.53
CA ASP A 292 16.91 -11.33 5.70
C ASP A 292 16.13 -12.60 5.32
N PHE A 293 15.00 -12.44 4.63
CA PHE A 293 14.19 -13.57 4.20
C PHE A 293 14.94 -14.52 3.23
N TYR A 294 15.70 -13.97 2.29
CA TYR A 294 16.53 -14.75 1.36
C TYR A 294 17.59 -15.56 2.10
N ARG A 295 18.32 -14.91 3.02
CA ARG A 295 19.35 -15.56 3.84
C ARG A 295 18.76 -16.72 4.62
N GLU A 296 17.66 -16.51 5.32
CA GLU A 296 17.00 -17.55 6.10
C GLU A 296 16.54 -18.72 5.22
N THR A 297 15.89 -18.41 4.10
CA THR A 297 15.37 -19.42 3.16
C THR A 297 16.50 -20.27 2.58
N LYS A 298 17.56 -19.64 2.05
CA LYS A 298 18.69 -20.38 1.46
C LYS A 298 19.51 -21.14 2.50
N ILE A 299 19.70 -20.63 3.71
CA ILE A 299 20.41 -21.40 4.75
C ILE A 299 19.60 -22.65 5.14
N LYS A 300 18.28 -22.54 5.23
CA LYS A 300 17.39 -23.68 5.49
C LYS A 300 17.44 -24.71 4.36
N GLU A 301 17.38 -24.28 3.10
CA GLU A 301 17.51 -25.17 1.91
C GLU A 301 18.82 -25.96 1.93
N TYR A 302 19.90 -25.39 2.46
CA TYR A 302 21.20 -26.05 2.54
C TYR A 302 21.32 -27.02 3.73
N GLY A 303 20.30 -27.15 4.59
CA GLY A 303 20.34 -27.99 5.79
C GLY A 303 21.01 -27.33 6.99
N GLY A 304 21.06 -25.98 7.01
CA GLY A 304 21.57 -25.18 8.12
C GLY A 304 22.88 -24.44 7.81
N MET A 305 23.38 -23.74 8.84
CA MET A 305 24.49 -22.77 8.71
C MET A 305 25.80 -23.41 8.23
N VAL A 306 26.14 -24.58 8.75
CA VAL A 306 27.43 -25.24 8.49
C VAL A 306 27.51 -25.78 7.06
N PRO A 307 26.53 -26.55 6.54
CA PRO A 307 26.52 -26.96 5.14
C PRO A 307 26.46 -25.77 4.16
N ALA A 308 25.70 -24.72 4.49
CA ALA A 308 25.65 -23.48 3.71
C ALA A 308 27.04 -22.84 3.54
N HIS A 309 27.82 -22.79 4.63
CA HIS A 309 29.19 -22.28 4.60
C HIS A 309 30.11 -23.16 3.76
N GLN A 310 30.03 -24.48 3.90
CA GLN A 310 30.84 -25.41 3.11
C GLN A 310 30.57 -25.33 1.60
N LYS A 311 29.31 -25.05 1.21
CA LYS A 311 28.92 -24.86 -0.19
C LYS A 311 29.11 -23.43 -0.70
N GLY A 312 29.68 -22.52 0.10
CA GLY A 312 30.03 -21.17 -0.32
C GLY A 312 28.87 -20.17 -0.39
N LEU A 313 27.68 -20.52 0.15
CA LEU A 313 26.48 -19.67 0.09
C LEU A 313 26.69 -18.27 0.70
N PHE A 314 27.55 -18.15 1.71
CA PHE A 314 27.83 -16.87 2.37
C PHE A 314 28.51 -15.85 1.45
N ASN A 315 29.23 -16.32 0.43
CA ASN A 315 29.81 -15.44 -0.58
C ASN A 315 28.71 -14.80 -1.43
N THR A 316 27.69 -15.57 -1.80
CA THR A 316 26.50 -15.08 -2.51
C THR A 316 25.65 -14.18 -1.62
N ILE A 317 25.43 -14.57 -0.35
CA ILE A 317 24.62 -13.80 0.62
C ILE A 317 25.25 -12.43 0.96
N ARG A 318 26.56 -12.25 0.74
CA ARG A 318 27.21 -10.95 0.90
C ARG A 318 26.64 -9.91 -0.08
N HIS A 319 26.23 -10.34 -1.28
CA HIS A 319 25.77 -9.47 -2.36
C HIS A 319 24.49 -10.00 -3.02
N LEU A 320 23.38 -9.99 -2.28
CA LEU A 320 22.06 -10.49 -2.71
C LEU A 320 21.35 -9.64 -3.79
N GLY A 321 22.09 -8.80 -4.49
CA GLY A 321 21.56 -7.87 -5.48
C GLY A 321 22.46 -6.64 -5.65
N VAL A 322 21.96 -5.65 -6.37
CA VAL A 322 22.69 -4.42 -6.70
C VAL A 322 21.72 -3.25 -6.90
N HIS A 323 22.13 -2.07 -6.45
CA HIS A 323 21.39 -0.83 -6.72
C HIS A 323 21.54 -0.44 -8.20
N LEU A 324 20.42 -0.12 -8.83
CA LEU A 324 20.39 0.31 -10.22
C LEU A 324 20.59 1.82 -10.30
N SER A 325 21.20 2.26 -11.40
CA SER A 325 21.52 3.65 -11.66
C SER A 325 20.53 4.30 -12.63
N GLN A 326 20.64 5.62 -12.81
CA GLN A 326 19.80 6.33 -13.78
C GLN A 326 19.90 5.72 -15.18
N GLY A 327 18.74 5.52 -15.80
CA GLY A 327 18.55 4.83 -17.07
C GLY A 327 18.31 3.33 -16.93
N GLU A 328 18.38 2.75 -15.73
CA GLU A 328 18.19 1.31 -15.50
C GLU A 328 16.88 1.00 -14.75
N GLY A 329 16.48 -0.27 -14.77
CA GLY A 329 15.33 -0.75 -14.01
C GLY A 329 14.08 0.07 -14.32
N TYR A 330 13.31 0.46 -13.30
CA TYR A 330 12.07 1.22 -13.50
C TYR A 330 12.28 2.65 -14.05
N ASN A 331 13.53 3.12 -14.17
CA ASN A 331 13.86 4.35 -14.88
C ASN A 331 13.91 4.17 -16.41
N THR A 332 13.85 2.94 -16.93
CA THR A 332 13.83 2.66 -18.36
C THR A 332 12.61 3.33 -19.03
N PRO A 333 12.78 4.13 -20.09
CA PRO A 333 11.66 4.70 -20.83
C PRO A 333 10.79 3.63 -21.50
N LEU A 334 9.47 3.82 -21.47
CA LEU A 334 8.50 3.00 -22.20
C LEU A 334 8.47 3.41 -23.69
N THR A 335 9.58 3.19 -24.40
CA THR A 335 9.67 3.38 -25.86
C THR A 335 9.66 2.04 -26.57
N LYS A 336 9.24 2.05 -27.84
CA LYS A 336 9.19 0.85 -28.69
C LYS A 336 10.54 0.10 -28.73
N GLU A 337 11.65 0.85 -28.77
CA GLU A 337 13.01 0.32 -28.74
C GLU A 337 13.27 -0.58 -27.53
N TYR A 338 12.94 -0.12 -26.32
CA TYR A 338 13.15 -0.90 -25.10
C TYR A 338 12.12 -2.01 -24.96
N MET A 339 10.85 -1.74 -25.27
CA MET A 339 9.76 -2.73 -25.16
C MET A 339 10.00 -3.99 -26.02
N GLU A 340 10.54 -3.82 -27.23
CA GLU A 340 10.77 -4.90 -28.20
C GLU A 340 12.17 -5.52 -28.09
N THR A 341 13.02 -5.01 -27.20
CA THR A 341 14.34 -5.60 -26.97
C THR A 341 14.20 -6.99 -26.34
N THR A 342 14.92 -7.97 -26.88
CA THR A 342 14.86 -9.37 -26.42
C THR A 342 15.86 -9.64 -25.31
N MET A 343 15.59 -10.66 -24.48
CA MET A 343 16.51 -11.12 -23.43
C MET A 343 17.87 -11.55 -23.98
N LYS A 344 17.90 -12.14 -25.17
CA LYS A 344 19.15 -12.53 -25.86
C LYS A 344 19.99 -11.32 -26.29
N GLN A 345 19.33 -10.23 -26.70
CA GLN A 345 20.02 -8.99 -27.04
C GLN A 345 20.64 -8.35 -25.80
N LEU A 346 19.90 -8.29 -24.68
CA LEU A 346 20.45 -7.84 -23.40
C LEU A 346 21.65 -8.66 -22.94
N GLU A 347 21.55 -10.00 -23.01
CA GLU A 347 22.66 -10.89 -22.65
C GLU A 347 23.89 -10.63 -23.54
N LYS A 348 23.68 -10.41 -24.85
CA LYS A 348 24.75 -10.09 -25.78
C LYS A 348 25.38 -8.72 -25.48
N GLU A 349 24.58 -7.73 -25.11
CA GLU A 349 25.05 -6.41 -24.71
C GLU A 349 25.90 -6.49 -23.43
N ALA A 350 25.41 -7.22 -22.43
CA ALA A 350 26.10 -7.49 -21.17
C ALA A 350 27.47 -8.14 -21.40
N LYS A 351 27.57 -9.09 -22.35
CA LYS A 351 28.83 -9.73 -22.72
C LYS A 351 29.76 -8.83 -23.54
N LYS A 352 29.21 -8.00 -24.42
CA LYS A 352 30.00 -7.17 -25.35
C LYS A 352 30.61 -5.95 -24.65
N ASN A 353 29.84 -5.28 -23.81
CA ASN A 353 30.22 -4.04 -23.14
C ASN A 353 30.07 -4.15 -21.62
N PRO A 354 30.78 -5.07 -20.95
CA PRO A 354 30.55 -5.38 -19.54
C PRO A 354 30.81 -4.19 -18.60
N LYS A 355 31.59 -3.19 -19.01
CA LYS A 355 31.91 -2.00 -18.20
C LYS A 355 30.86 -0.89 -18.25
N GLU A 356 30.02 -0.88 -19.28
CA GLU A 356 29.04 0.19 -19.53
C GLU A 356 27.61 -0.35 -19.67
N PHE A 357 27.43 -1.68 -19.54
CA PHE A 357 26.13 -2.34 -19.65
C PHE A 357 25.14 -1.75 -18.65
N LYS A 358 23.97 -1.35 -19.14
CA LYS A 358 22.86 -0.87 -18.33
C LYS A 358 21.69 -1.83 -18.45
N LEU A 359 21.10 -2.19 -17.31
CA LEU A 359 19.92 -3.06 -17.32
C LEU A 359 18.67 -2.27 -17.69
N HIS A 360 18.34 -2.24 -18.97
CA HIS A 360 17.09 -1.70 -19.49
C HIS A 360 15.97 -2.75 -19.39
N LEU A 361 14.80 -2.34 -18.90
CA LEU A 361 13.61 -3.19 -18.87
C LEU A 361 13.03 -3.43 -20.27
N ASN A 362 12.46 -4.60 -20.46
CA ASN A 362 11.68 -4.97 -21.64
C ASN A 362 10.58 -5.97 -21.24
N TYR A 363 9.61 -6.23 -22.12
CA TYR A 363 8.52 -7.15 -21.79
C TYR A 363 8.95 -8.61 -21.69
N GLU A 364 9.97 -9.04 -22.44
CA GLU A 364 10.51 -10.40 -22.32
C GLU A 364 11.13 -10.66 -20.95
N TRP A 365 11.65 -9.66 -20.25
CA TRP A 365 12.14 -9.78 -18.88
C TRP A 365 11.00 -10.21 -17.94
N PHE A 366 9.87 -9.51 -17.98
CA PHE A 366 8.72 -9.83 -17.14
C PHE A 366 8.05 -11.15 -17.55
N ALA A 367 7.96 -11.42 -18.85
CA ALA A 367 7.47 -12.71 -19.34
C ALA A 367 8.38 -13.87 -18.90
N GLY A 368 9.70 -13.68 -18.91
CA GLY A 368 10.68 -14.65 -18.44
C GLY A 368 10.57 -14.92 -16.94
N LEU A 369 10.33 -13.89 -16.13
CA LEU A 369 10.04 -14.05 -14.70
C LEU A 369 8.75 -14.86 -14.49
N GLY A 370 7.69 -14.55 -15.23
CA GLY A 370 6.42 -15.29 -15.18
C GLY A 370 6.55 -16.74 -15.63
N TYR A 371 7.34 -17.00 -16.67
CA TYR A 371 7.62 -18.37 -17.14
C TYR A 371 8.43 -19.17 -16.12
N THR A 372 9.42 -18.54 -15.50
CA THR A 372 10.22 -19.16 -14.42
C THR A 372 9.32 -19.48 -13.23
N PHE A 373 8.49 -18.53 -12.81
CA PHE A 373 7.47 -18.73 -11.79
C PHE A 373 6.56 -19.93 -12.11
N ALA A 374 6.01 -20.00 -13.33
CA ALA A 374 5.09 -21.07 -13.73
C ALA A 374 5.75 -22.45 -13.67
N LYS A 375 7.04 -22.57 -14.04
CA LYS A 375 7.80 -23.83 -13.89
C LYS A 375 7.91 -24.27 -12.43
N PHE A 376 8.17 -23.34 -11.52
CA PHE A 376 8.28 -23.66 -10.09
C PHE A 376 6.93 -23.91 -9.42
N ALA A 377 5.86 -23.34 -9.97
CA ALA A 377 4.50 -23.59 -9.52
C ALA A 377 3.94 -24.93 -10.03
N ASP A 378 4.56 -25.52 -11.07
CA ASP A 378 4.08 -26.77 -11.67
C ASP A 378 4.10 -27.92 -10.67
N GLY A 379 2.97 -28.62 -10.55
CA GLY A 379 2.79 -29.72 -9.60
C GLY A 379 2.55 -29.33 -8.14
N LEU A 380 2.50 -28.04 -7.79
CA LEU A 380 2.11 -27.59 -6.45
C LEU A 380 0.60 -27.64 -6.24
N ASP A 381 0.17 -27.86 -4.99
CA ASP A 381 -1.24 -27.75 -4.62
C ASP A 381 -1.72 -26.29 -4.62
N THR A 382 -3.04 -26.09 -4.54
CA THR A 382 -3.65 -24.75 -4.58
C THR A 382 -3.15 -23.83 -3.46
N LYS A 383 -2.91 -24.36 -2.26
CA LYS A 383 -2.46 -23.57 -1.10
C LYS A 383 -1.00 -23.15 -1.28
N GLN A 384 -0.14 -24.09 -1.66
CA GLN A 384 1.26 -23.87 -1.97
C GLN A 384 1.43 -22.86 -3.10
N THR A 385 0.62 -22.99 -4.15
CA THR A 385 0.60 -22.02 -5.27
C THR A 385 0.21 -20.64 -4.78
N ALA A 386 -0.82 -20.50 -3.94
CA ALA A 386 -1.23 -19.21 -3.39
C ALA A 386 -0.14 -18.57 -2.51
N ASP A 387 0.58 -19.37 -1.71
CA ASP A 387 1.68 -18.89 -0.88
C ASP A 387 2.89 -18.48 -1.76
N LEU A 388 3.18 -19.26 -2.81
CA LEU A 388 4.22 -18.93 -3.79
C LEU A 388 3.89 -17.63 -4.55
N ILE A 389 2.62 -17.39 -4.92
CA ILE A 389 2.18 -16.13 -5.54
C ILE A 389 2.44 -14.94 -4.60
N LYS A 390 2.08 -15.08 -3.31
CA LYS A 390 2.34 -14.02 -2.32
C LYS A 390 3.83 -13.76 -2.15
N GLN A 391 4.64 -14.81 -2.09
CA GLN A 391 6.09 -14.71 -2.02
C GLN A 391 6.67 -14.02 -3.27
N PHE A 392 6.22 -14.41 -4.47
CA PHE A 392 6.65 -13.82 -5.73
C PHE A 392 6.32 -12.33 -5.81
N ARG A 393 5.10 -11.93 -5.43
CA ARG A 393 4.72 -10.52 -5.36
C ARG A 393 5.57 -9.75 -4.34
N ARG A 394 5.76 -10.32 -3.14
CA ARG A 394 6.47 -9.64 -2.05
C ARG A 394 7.98 -9.50 -2.31
N TYR A 395 8.65 -10.60 -2.64
CA TYR A 395 10.10 -10.69 -2.70
C TYR A 395 10.63 -10.96 -4.12
N GLY A 396 9.83 -11.62 -4.96
CA GLY A 396 10.27 -12.15 -6.25
C GLY A 396 10.52 -13.65 -6.22
N LEU A 397 11.18 -14.12 -7.27
CA LEU A 397 11.74 -15.46 -7.37
C LEU A 397 12.93 -15.62 -6.44
N PHE A 398 13.17 -16.87 -6.03
CA PHE A 398 14.36 -17.30 -5.28
C PHE A 398 15.19 -18.30 -6.09
N TYR A 399 14.87 -18.38 -7.38
CA TYR A 399 15.49 -19.25 -8.35
C TYR A 399 15.53 -18.50 -9.68
N SER A 400 16.69 -18.51 -10.31
CA SER A 400 16.97 -17.76 -11.52
C SER A 400 17.27 -18.71 -12.67
N ASP A 401 16.65 -18.47 -13.82
CA ASP A 401 17.02 -19.11 -15.08
C ASP A 401 18.45 -18.69 -15.48
N PRO A 402 19.25 -19.53 -16.17
CA PRO A 402 20.64 -19.21 -16.51
C PRO A 402 20.81 -17.89 -17.27
N VAL A 403 19.81 -17.49 -18.07
CA VAL A 403 19.83 -16.21 -18.80
C VAL A 403 19.76 -15.02 -17.84
N PHE A 404 18.84 -15.05 -16.86
CA PHE A 404 18.76 -14.02 -15.82
C PHE A 404 20.05 -13.97 -15.02
N SER A 405 20.55 -15.13 -14.58
CA SER A 405 21.80 -15.22 -13.81
C SER A 405 22.99 -14.62 -14.57
N ALA A 406 23.09 -14.81 -15.88
CA ALA A 406 24.15 -14.21 -16.69
C ALA A 406 24.07 -12.68 -16.72
N ILE A 407 22.88 -12.12 -16.92
CA ILE A 407 22.67 -10.67 -16.99
C ILE A 407 22.87 -10.01 -15.62
N ILE A 408 22.33 -10.61 -14.56
CA ILE A 408 22.43 -10.12 -13.18
C ILE A 408 23.90 -10.11 -12.74
N ASN A 409 24.63 -11.21 -12.99
CA ASN A 409 26.04 -11.27 -12.68
C ASN A 409 26.84 -10.21 -13.44
N ALA A 410 26.57 -10.02 -14.73
CA ALA A 410 27.23 -8.97 -15.50
C ALA A 410 27.00 -7.59 -14.90
N ARG A 411 25.77 -7.29 -14.44
CA ARG A 411 25.45 -6.01 -13.81
C ARG A 411 26.07 -5.83 -12.43
N LYS A 412 26.11 -6.89 -11.60
CA LYS A 412 26.73 -6.85 -10.26
C LYS A 412 28.23 -6.55 -10.30
N HIS A 413 28.96 -7.11 -11.26
CA HIS A 413 30.40 -6.90 -11.42
C HIS A 413 30.76 -5.45 -11.78
N GLN A 414 29.79 -4.60 -12.11
CA GLN A 414 30.02 -3.18 -12.34
C GLN A 414 29.97 -2.34 -11.09
N ASP A 415 29.31 -2.82 -10.03
CA ASP A 415 29.31 -2.12 -8.77
C ASP A 415 30.73 -2.20 -8.18
N PRO A 416 31.46 -1.08 -8.01
CA PRO A 416 32.85 -1.11 -7.62
C PRO A 416 33.07 -1.78 -6.26
N GLN A 417 32.10 -1.67 -5.35
CA GLN A 417 32.18 -2.29 -4.03
C GLN A 417 31.98 -3.79 -4.12
N ILE A 418 31.00 -4.24 -4.91
CA ILE A 418 30.76 -5.68 -5.13
C ILE A 418 31.92 -6.30 -5.91
N ALA A 419 32.44 -5.61 -6.93
CA ALA A 419 33.56 -6.09 -7.74
C ALA A 419 34.85 -6.27 -6.92
N GLN A 420 35.15 -5.30 -6.04
CA GLN A 420 36.27 -5.39 -5.11
C GLN A 420 36.08 -6.53 -4.11
N ASP A 421 34.90 -6.62 -3.51
CA ASP A 421 34.57 -7.67 -2.54
C ASP A 421 34.66 -9.07 -3.17
N ILE A 422 34.22 -9.25 -4.42
CA ILE A 422 34.38 -10.50 -5.18
C ILE A 422 35.84 -10.79 -5.48
N ALA A 423 36.64 -9.78 -5.87
CA ALA A 423 38.07 -9.94 -6.15
C ALA A 423 38.87 -10.37 -4.90
N ASP A 424 38.43 -9.93 -3.71
CA ASP A 424 39.05 -10.23 -2.43
C ASP A 424 38.61 -11.58 -1.83
N LEU A 425 37.65 -12.29 -2.45
CA LEU A 425 37.24 -13.61 -1.99
C LEU A 425 38.34 -14.67 -2.21
N PRO A 426 38.53 -15.61 -1.26
CA PRO A 426 39.41 -16.75 -1.48
C PRO A 426 38.89 -17.58 -2.65
N GLN A 427 39.67 -17.70 -3.73
CA GLN A 427 39.35 -18.53 -4.87
C GLN A 427 39.10 -19.99 -4.41
N PRO A 428 37.93 -20.59 -4.68
CA PRO A 428 37.65 -21.94 -4.24
C PRO A 428 38.66 -22.92 -4.86
N LYS A 429 39.27 -23.78 -4.04
CA LYS A 429 39.98 -24.96 -4.55
C LYS A 429 38.95 -25.79 -5.32
N LYS A 430 39.16 -25.95 -6.63
CA LYS A 430 38.35 -26.81 -7.51
C LYS A 430 38.05 -28.12 -6.80
N THR A 431 36.82 -28.24 -6.31
CA THR A 431 36.25 -29.49 -5.84
C THR A 431 35.00 -29.64 -6.69
N GLU A 432 34.90 -30.74 -7.42
CA GLU A 432 33.81 -31.00 -8.37
C GLU A 432 32.47 -31.00 -7.64
N THR A 433 31.72 -29.90 -7.75
CA THR A 433 30.35 -29.80 -7.23
C THR A 433 29.44 -30.53 -8.21
N LYS A 434 28.85 -31.65 -7.80
CA LYS A 434 27.71 -32.25 -8.51
C LYS A 434 26.50 -31.32 -8.35
N GLU A 435 25.84 -30.99 -9.44
CA GLU A 435 24.53 -30.35 -9.40
C GLU A 435 23.54 -31.25 -8.64
N PRO A 436 22.68 -30.66 -7.77
CA PRO A 436 21.66 -31.42 -7.08
C PRO A 436 20.67 -31.96 -8.11
N THR A 437 20.35 -33.24 -7.98
CA THR A 437 19.40 -33.93 -8.84
C THR A 437 17.98 -33.44 -8.58
N GLU A 438 17.11 -33.55 -9.59
CA GLU A 438 15.70 -33.16 -9.54
C GLU A 438 14.95 -33.79 -8.34
N ALA A 439 15.39 -34.97 -7.89
CA ALA A 439 14.88 -35.65 -6.71
C ALA A 439 15.26 -34.94 -5.39
N GLU A 440 16.49 -34.43 -5.29
CA GLU A 440 16.96 -33.69 -4.10
C GLU A 440 16.27 -32.32 -4.00
N ILE A 441 15.98 -31.69 -5.14
CA ILE A 441 15.20 -30.46 -5.20
C ILE A 441 13.76 -30.72 -4.72
N LYS A 442 13.14 -31.80 -5.18
CA LYS A 442 11.77 -32.18 -4.80
C LYS A 442 11.64 -32.54 -3.32
N GLU A 443 12.59 -33.29 -2.77
CA GLU A 443 12.62 -33.65 -1.33
C GLU A 443 12.78 -32.40 -0.44
N THR A 444 13.54 -31.41 -0.91
CA THR A 444 13.76 -30.14 -0.19
C THR A 444 12.49 -29.26 -0.18
N ILE A 445 11.74 -29.26 -1.29
CA ILE A 445 10.46 -28.54 -1.41
C ILE A 445 9.42 -29.16 -0.45
N ASP A 446 9.30 -30.48 -0.42
CA ASP A 446 8.38 -31.20 0.47
C ASP A 446 8.70 -30.94 1.95
N ALA A 447 9.97 -30.81 2.31
CA ALA A 447 10.40 -30.47 3.66
C ALA A 447 10.01 -29.03 4.07
N ALA A 448 10.17 -28.05 3.18
CA ALA A 448 9.79 -26.66 3.44
C ALA A 448 8.27 -26.50 3.62
N ILE A 449 7.49 -27.19 2.78
CA ILE A 449 6.02 -27.22 2.85
C ILE A 449 5.53 -27.82 4.17
N LYS A 450 6.17 -28.90 4.64
CA LYS A 450 5.78 -29.58 5.87
C LYS A 450 5.97 -28.67 7.10
N GLN A 451 7.01 -27.85 7.10
CA GLN A 451 7.30 -26.94 8.22
C GLN A 451 6.32 -25.77 8.30
N THR A 452 5.88 -25.22 7.16
CA THR A 452 4.85 -24.16 7.12
C THR A 452 3.52 -24.64 7.72
N LYS A 453 3.22 -25.94 7.66
CA LYS A 453 2.06 -26.56 8.32
C LYS A 453 2.20 -26.70 9.85
N GLU A 454 3.41 -26.78 10.36
CA GLU A 454 3.68 -26.88 11.80
C GLU A 454 3.69 -25.51 12.49
N GLU A 455 3.96 -24.42 11.75
CA GLU A 455 3.95 -23.05 12.28
C GLU A 455 2.59 -22.34 12.15
N THR A 456 1.63 -22.91 11.41
CA THR A 456 0.26 -22.36 11.26
C THR A 456 -0.83 -23.10 12.03
N ASN A 457 -0.45 -24.10 12.84
CA ASN A 457 -1.28 -24.67 13.91
C ASN A 457 -0.77 -24.18 15.27
#